data_AF-A0ABC8BZT3-F1
#
_entry.id   AF-A0ABC8BZT3-F1
#
_cell.length_a   1.000
_cell.length_b   1.000
_cell.length_c   1.000
_cell.angle_alpha   90.00
_cell.angle_beta   90.00
_cell.angle_gamma   90.00
#
_symmetry.space_group_name_H-M   'P 1'
#
loop_
_entity.id
_entity.type
_entity.pdbx_description
1 polymer ?
#
loop_
_entity_poly.entity_id
_entity_poly.type
_entity_poly.pdbx_seq_one_letter_code
_entity_poly.pdbx_strand_id
1 'polypeptide(L)' 'MADIDIPPHLIALESTAWAEQQVGALTVATADAVQRAVREHAAEAGLSRYELEMAVKRAVRHPEG' A
#
# COMPACT_ATOMS: atom_id res chain seq x y z
N MET A 1 10.59 7.90 -8.51
CA MET A 1 10.22 6.62 -7.88
C MET A 1 10.60 5.53 -8.85
N ALA A 2 11.19 4.44 -8.36
CA ALA A 2 11.44 3.26 -9.19
C ALA A 2 10.12 2.74 -9.78
N ASP A 3 10.19 2.15 -10.97
CA ASP A 3 9.11 1.38 -11.56
C ASP A 3 9.06 0.04 -10.80
N ILE A 4 8.25 -0.01 -9.74
CA ILE A 4 8.10 -1.17 -8.85
C ILE A 4 6.92 -1.98 -9.36
N ASP A 5 7.14 -3.27 -9.61
CA ASP A 5 6.04 -4.21 -9.85
C ASP A 5 5.27 -4.42 -8.53
N ILE A 6 4.07 -3.82 -8.45
CA ILE A 6 3.27 -3.84 -7.22
C ILE A 6 2.42 -5.11 -7.20
N PRO A 7 2.59 -6.00 -6.21
CA PRO A 7 1.79 -7.20 -6.13
C PRO A 7 0.30 -6.87 -5.88
N PRO A 8 -0.65 -7.59 -6.52
CA PRO A 8 -2.08 -7.28 -6.45
C PRO A 8 -2.67 -7.23 -5.04
N HIS A 9 -2.13 -8.03 -4.10
CA HIS A 9 -2.61 -8.05 -2.72
C HIS A 9 -2.32 -6.74 -1.98
N LEU A 10 -1.23 -6.03 -2.30
CA LEU A 10 -0.94 -4.71 -1.71
C LEU A 10 -1.89 -3.65 -2.25
N ILE A 11 -2.22 -3.68 -3.55
CA ILE A 11 -3.24 -2.81 -4.14
C ILE A 11 -4.60 -3.05 -3.48
N ALA A 12 -4.99 -4.30 -3.26
CA ALA A 12 -6.26 -4.63 -2.63
C ALA A 12 -6.35 -4.09 -1.18
N LEU A 13 -5.32 -4.35 -0.37
CA LEU A 13 -5.25 -3.87 1.02
C LEU A 13 -5.29 -2.34 1.08
N GLU A 14 -4.49 -1.67 0.25
CA GLU A 14 -4.45 -0.22 0.21
C GLU A 14 -5.77 0.37 -0.31
N SER A 15 -6.42 -0.27 -1.29
CA SER A 15 -7.73 0.17 -1.81
C SER A 15 -8.81 0.09 -0.74
N THR A 16 -8.83 -0.98 0.06
CA THR A 16 -9.73 -1.08 1.22
C THR A 16 -9.43 0.00 2.25
N ALA A 17 -8.17 0.16 2.66
CA ALA A 17 -7.76 1.18 3.61
C ALA A 17 -8.09 2.60 3.12
N TRP A 18 -7.92 2.86 1.83
CA TRP A 18 -8.22 4.14 1.21
C TRP A 18 -9.72 4.41 1.21
N ALA A 19 -10.55 3.45 0.80
CA ALA A 19 -12.01 3.58 0.84
C ALA A 19 -12.51 3.88 2.26
N GLU A 20 -11.99 3.19 3.28
CA GLU A 20 -12.31 3.46 4.68
C GLU A 20 -11.83 4.86 5.12
N GLN A 21 -10.62 5.28 4.70
CA GLN A 21 -10.08 6.60 5.02
C GLN A 21 -10.95 7.72 4.44
N GLN A 22 -11.44 7.57 3.21
CA GLN A 22 -12.28 8.56 2.52
C GLN A 22 -13.60 8.84 3.24
N VAL A 23 -14.13 7.86 4.00
CA VAL A 23 -15.37 8.01 4.77
C VAL A 23 -15.12 8.18 6.28
N GLY A 24 -13.87 8.34 6.70
CA GLY A 24 -13.51 8.49 8.11
C GLY A 24 -13.71 7.22 8.96
N ALA A 25 -13.75 6.05 8.33
CA ALA A 25 -13.95 4.75 8.98
C ALA A 25 -12.66 3.92 9.14
N LEU A 26 -11.50 4.44 8.71
CA LEU A 26 -10.23 3.72 8.77
C LEU A 26 -9.91 3.24 10.19
N THR A 27 -9.72 1.93 10.32
CA THR A 27 -9.34 1.33 11.60
C THR A 27 -7.82 1.14 11.71
N VAL A 28 -7.33 1.06 12.95
CA VAL A 28 -5.93 0.69 13.23
C VAL A 28 -5.59 -0.67 12.66
N ALA A 29 -6.52 -1.63 12.71
CA ALA A 29 -6.31 -2.98 12.18
C ALA A 29 -6.14 -2.96 10.65
N THR A 30 -6.95 -2.18 9.94
CA THR A 30 -6.82 -2.03 8.48
C THR A 30 -5.50 -1.36 8.11
N ALA A 31 -5.13 -0.27 8.82
CA ALA A 31 -3.87 0.42 8.59
C ALA A 31 -2.65 -0.48 8.86
N ASP A 32 -2.67 -1.26 9.94
CA ASP A 32 -1.60 -2.21 10.27
C ASP A 32 -1.50 -3.35 9.24
N ALA A 33 -2.62 -3.84 8.72
CA ALA A 33 -2.62 -4.87 7.67
C ALA A 33 -1.85 -4.41 6.42
N VAL A 34 -2.05 -3.16 5.98
CA VAL A 34 -1.27 -2.56 4.88
C VAL A 34 0.21 -2.51 5.25
N GLN A 35 0.55 -1.92 6.41
CA GLN A 35 1.95 -1.74 6.82
C GLN A 35 2.69 -3.06 7.02
N ARG A 36 2.02 -4.08 7.54
CA ARG A 36 2.56 -5.43 7.70
C ARG A 36 2.86 -6.06 6.33
N ALA A 37 1.89 -6.06 5.41
CA ALA A 37 2.08 -6.64 4.09
C ALA A 37 3.18 -5.93 3.28
N VAL A 38 3.26 -4.59 3.35
CA VAL A 38 4.33 -3.82 2.70
C VAL A 38 5.70 -4.18 3.29
N ARG A 39 5.82 -4.32 4.62
CA ARG A 39 7.08 -4.73 5.28
C ARG A 39 7.50 -6.14 4.88
N GLU A 40 6.58 -7.09 4.92
CA GLU A 40 6.82 -8.49 4.55
C GLU A 40 7.28 -8.57 3.09
N HIS A 41 6.53 -7.98 2.16
CA HIS A 41 6.86 -8.02 0.74
C HIS A 41 8.18 -7.31 0.40
N ALA A 42 8.44 -6.14 1.00
CA ALA A 42 9.70 -5.43 0.77
C ALA A 42 10.91 -6.25 1.24
N ALA A 43 10.80 -6.92 2.39
CA ALA A 43 11.87 -7.79 2.89
C ALA A 43 12.11 -9.01 1.98
N GLU A 44 11.03 -9.66 1.53
CA GLU A 44 11.11 -10.82 0.63
C GLU A 44 11.69 -10.47 -0.74
N ALA A 45 11.29 -9.34 -1.31
CA ALA A 45 11.71 -8.89 -2.63
C ALA A 45 13.05 -8.12 -2.62
N GLY A 46 13.62 -7.84 -1.45
CA GLY A 46 14.83 -7.01 -1.32
C GLY A 46 14.61 -5.54 -1.73
N LEU A 47 13.38 -5.05 -1.62
CA LEU A 47 12.99 -3.70 -2.00
C LEU A 47 13.07 -2.73 -0.82
N SER A 48 13.20 -1.43 -1.12
CA SER A 48 12.97 -0.40 -0.12
C SER A 48 11.50 -0.38 0.28
N ARG A 49 11.23 -0.67 1.55
CA ARG A 49 9.89 -0.57 2.15
C ARG A 49 9.25 0.79 1.93
N TYR A 50 10.02 1.87 2.00
CA TYR A 50 9.52 3.23 1.77
C TYR A 50 9.11 3.45 0.30
N GLU A 51 9.94 3.01 -0.65
CA GLU A 51 9.64 3.20 -2.07
C GLU A 51 8.43 2.36 -2.51
N LEU A 52 8.33 1.12 -2.01
CA LEU A 52 7.17 0.26 -2.22
C LEU A 52 5.89 0.90 -1.65
N GLU A 53 5.93 1.41 -0.42
CA GLU A 53 4.78 2.06 0.21
C GLU A 53 4.29 3.27 -0.60
N MET A 54 5.23 4.10 -1.06
CA MET A 54 4.91 5.26 -1.91
C MET A 54 4.32 4.84 -3.25
N ALA A 55 4.83 3.77 -3.87
CA ALA A 55 4.31 3.22 -5.12
C ALA A 55 2.88 2.70 -4.95
N VAL A 56 2.63 1.90 -3.92
CA VAL A 56 1.29 1.38 -3.57
C VAL A 56 0.30 2.52 -3.34
N LYS A 57 0.67 3.51 -2.52
CA LYS A 57 -0.19 4.67 -2.24
C LYS A 57 -0.48 5.50 -3.48
N ARG A 58 0.52 5.75 -4.33
CA ARG A 58 0.32 6.50 -5.57
C ARG A 58 -0.65 5.77 -6.50
N ALA A 59 -0.44 4.47 -6.71
CA ALA A 59 -1.28 3.66 -7.60
C ALA A 59 -2.76 3.66 -7.18
N VAL A 60 -3.04 3.70 -5.87
CA VAL A 60 -4.42 3.66 -5.35
C VAL A 60 -5.03 5.06 -5.16
N ARG A 61 -4.27 6.00 -4.59
CA ARG A 61 -4.80 7.30 -4.15
C ARG A 61 -4.72 8.37 -5.24
N HIS A 62 -3.84 8.17 -6.23
CA HIS A 62 -3.55 9.13 -7.30
C HIS A 62 -3.38 8.40 -8.66
N PRO A 63 -4.40 7.69 -9.15
CA PRO A 63 -4.32 6.90 -10.39
C PRO A 63 -4.04 7.76 -11.64
N GLU A 64 -4.34 9.05 -11.60
CA GLU A 64 -4.05 10.02 -12.67
C GLU A 64 -2.58 10.45 -12.78
N GLY A 65 -1.74 10.12 -11.77
CA GLY A 65 -0.29 10.37 -11.80
C GLY A 65 0.20 11.50 -10.91
#